data_AF-A0A954M2T2-F1
#
_entry.id   AF-A0A954M2T2-F1
#
_cell.length_a   1.000
_cell.length_b   1.000
_cell.length_c   1.000
_cell.angle_alpha   90.00
_cell.angle_beta   90.00
_cell.angle_gamma   90.00
#
_symmetry.space_group_name_H-M   'P 1'
#
loop_
_entity.id
_entity.type
_entity.pdbx_description
1 polymer ?
#
loop_
_entity_poly.entity_id
_entity_poly.type
_entity_poly.pdbx_seq_one_letter_code
_entity_poly.pdbx_strand_id
1 'polypeptide(L)'
;MPVKVRCSSCSAVLNAPDKARGKTIACPKCQGRIKIPAGDAPAAKQPAKPKAKPKPKHDPDDIFGGMKIDDYDMEHDEEQICPYCAAEMEYDDEDDLIPVCANCGMNIETGEMDAREKKRRARKGPPIEEYWGTVWKESFAFVKQYPMLAVRTGLYIGIFLVISAMSTYMVSFCKGLPTKAFWAVLASVSILGVSGWYWILAKKIVFASIVREEIQSDRIFFDLFDCMSIGLRASFWPGVVLLPLLIPYFFLMIFLVILSPDIANIVASIGSWGICIWLFPIAMCHFTSKYTYKSWILWELLKLCPKNLAGSAYWVIVAGTVMLPIALIAGPTAYFLSDGSDMKTGTNVFFSPVICGEQRFTTWSKDADLKWVPAEEIPEVPADAPFNQLGVTGKLTLAIMSVAELGNAPSSAWYALIKGPMNIMFAFMIYLPITVLAGFPLLFTMKAIGVFGYYHTPTLALVQRVKPNTPATFWVRGLSTFVDFLFMGLTPFVVTANGKALSGAWAGLGLLLTTWLFSPNMLLVVGGLYGLYIWWMYWVIQESSPMRATMGKEGFGLIVIPEDSEQPITMQTATIRWVMRTICLCLLGLPNLMILIDPRKQALHDKASKTVVVWKGDK
;
A
#
# COMPACT_ATOMS: atom_id res chain seq x y z
N MET A 1 24.49 -62.17 -13.57
CA MET A 1 23.86 -61.14 -14.41
C MET A 1 24.51 -59.79 -14.11
N PRO A 2 24.98 -59.05 -15.13
CA PRO A 2 25.66 -57.77 -14.93
C PRO A 2 24.80 -56.80 -14.11
N VAL A 3 25.40 -56.18 -13.09
CA VAL A 3 24.71 -55.28 -12.17
C VAL A 3 24.69 -53.87 -12.75
N LYS A 4 23.49 -53.32 -12.95
CA LYS A 4 23.32 -51.93 -13.36
C LYS A 4 23.60 -51.02 -12.17
N VAL A 5 24.64 -50.19 -12.27
CA VAL A 5 25.00 -49.20 -11.26
C VAL A 5 25.12 -47.82 -11.89
N ARG A 6 24.62 -46.79 -11.20
CA ARG A 6 24.73 -45.38 -11.61
C ARG A 6 25.95 -44.76 -10.94
N CYS A 7 26.82 -44.13 -11.71
CA CYS A 7 27.97 -43.40 -11.16
C CYS A 7 27.49 -42.13 -10.41
N SER A 8 27.93 -41.93 -9.17
CA SER A 8 27.59 -40.75 -8.36
C SER A 8 28.19 -39.44 -8.87
N SER A 9 29.30 -39.50 -9.63
CA SER A 9 30.00 -38.30 -10.11
C SER A 9 29.53 -37.81 -11.48
N CYS A 10 29.08 -38.71 -12.37
CA CYS A 10 28.68 -38.33 -13.74
C CYS A 10 27.28 -38.83 -14.15
N SER A 11 26.54 -39.48 -13.26
CA SER A 11 25.20 -40.01 -13.48
C SER A 11 25.07 -41.03 -14.63
N ALA A 12 26.18 -41.47 -15.24
CA ALA A 12 26.17 -42.49 -16.27
C ALA A 12 25.80 -43.86 -15.68
N VAL A 13 24.89 -44.57 -16.36
CA VAL A 13 24.50 -45.94 -16.01
C VAL A 13 25.49 -46.91 -16.65
N LEU A 14 26.11 -47.75 -15.83
CA LEU A 14 27.13 -48.72 -16.24
C LEU A 14 26.70 -50.12 -15.85
N ASN A 15 27.03 -51.09 -16.70
CA ASN A 15 26.84 -52.51 -16.42
C ASN A 15 28.15 -53.07 -15.86
N ALA A 16 28.19 -53.31 -14.55
CA ALA A 16 29.36 -53.90 -13.90
C ALA A 16 29.36 -55.44 -14.03
N PRO A 17 30.51 -56.07 -14.33
CA PRO A 17 30.62 -57.52 -14.41
C PRO A 17 30.45 -58.16 -13.02
N ASP A 18 29.90 -59.38 -12.97
CA ASP A 18 29.56 -60.05 -11.71
C ASP A 18 30.75 -60.26 -10.76
N LYS A 19 31.97 -60.41 -11.29
CA LYS A 19 33.21 -60.52 -10.51
C LYS A 19 33.58 -59.26 -9.71
N ALA A 20 32.93 -58.13 -10.02
CA ALA A 20 33.17 -56.85 -9.36
C ALA A 20 32.16 -56.55 -8.23
N ARG A 21 31.23 -57.46 -7.92
CA ARG A 21 30.33 -57.34 -6.75
C ARG A 21 31.14 -57.23 -5.46
N GLY A 22 30.78 -56.27 -4.61
CA GLY A 22 31.49 -55.95 -3.37
C GLY A 22 32.82 -55.21 -3.55
N LYS A 23 33.27 -54.95 -4.78
CA LYS A 23 34.52 -54.23 -5.07
C LYS A 23 34.25 -52.81 -5.55
N THR A 24 35.25 -51.93 -5.38
CA THR A 24 35.21 -50.55 -5.90
C THR A 24 35.91 -50.52 -7.25
N ILE A 25 35.21 -50.08 -8.30
CA ILE A 25 35.77 -49.93 -9.65
C ILE A 25 35.78 -48.46 -10.06
N ALA A 26 36.72 -48.07 -10.93
CA ALA A 26 36.78 -46.72 -11.49
C ALA A 26 35.76 -46.58 -12.64
N CYS A 27 35.07 -45.45 -12.71
CA CYS A 27 34.18 -45.12 -13.81
C CYS A 27 34.99 -44.88 -15.10
N PRO A 28 34.70 -45.55 -16.23
CA PRO A 28 35.41 -45.30 -17.48
C PRO A 28 35.15 -43.91 -18.07
N LYS A 29 34.07 -43.21 -17.66
CA LYS A 29 33.75 -41.87 -18.18
C LYS A 29 34.34 -40.71 -17.36
N CYS A 30 34.47 -40.87 -16.04
CA CYS A 30 34.91 -39.78 -15.17
C CYS A 30 35.96 -40.18 -14.12
N GLN A 31 36.45 -41.42 -14.17
CA GLN A 31 37.40 -42.01 -13.21
C GLN A 31 36.96 -42.00 -11.73
N GLY A 32 35.73 -41.57 -11.43
CA GLY A 32 35.16 -41.59 -10.09
C GLY A 32 35.02 -43.02 -9.54
N ARG A 33 35.20 -43.17 -8.22
CA ARG A 33 35.14 -44.47 -7.52
C ARG A 33 33.68 -44.92 -7.34
N ILE A 34 33.31 -46.08 -7.88
CA ILE A 34 31.97 -46.67 -7.81
C ILE A 34 32.02 -47.94 -6.95
N LYS A 35 31.24 -48.00 -5.86
CA LYS A 35 31.08 -49.22 -5.05
C LYS A 35 29.94 -50.06 -5.60
N ILE A 36 30.20 -51.33 -5.93
CA ILE A 36 29.17 -52.25 -6.45
C ILE A 36 28.61 -53.07 -5.27
N PRO A 37 27.29 -53.09 -5.06
CA PRO A 37 26.66 -53.89 -3.99
C PRO A 37 27.01 -55.38 -4.14
N ALA A 38 27.39 -56.02 -3.04
CA ALA A 38 27.44 -57.49 -2.96
C ALA A 38 26.01 -57.99 -2.72
N GLY A 39 25.45 -58.79 -3.64
CA GLY A 39 24.27 -59.61 -3.31
C GLY A 39 24.76 -60.76 -2.41
N ASP A 40 24.08 -61.20 -1.37
CA ASP A 40 22.63 -61.25 -1.15
C ASP A 40 22.19 -60.51 0.12
N ALA A 41 21.18 -59.64 0.00
CA ALA A 41 20.38 -59.16 1.12
C ALA A 41 18.91 -59.23 0.71
N PRO A 42 18.02 -59.87 1.51
CA PRO A 42 16.60 -59.86 1.22
C PRO A 42 16.07 -58.43 1.27
N ALA A 43 15.01 -58.18 0.48
CA ALA A 43 14.29 -56.92 0.39
C ALA A 43 14.21 -56.23 1.75
N ALA A 44 14.63 -54.96 1.79
CA ALA A 44 14.58 -54.13 2.98
C ALA A 44 13.17 -54.20 3.59
N LYS A 45 13.08 -54.84 4.77
CA LYS A 45 11.92 -54.70 5.64
C LYS A 45 11.83 -53.23 6.03
N GLN A 46 10.65 -52.64 5.84
CA GLN A 46 10.27 -51.37 6.47
C GLN A 46 10.63 -51.42 7.97
N PRO A 47 11.13 -50.34 8.58
CA PRO A 47 11.31 -50.29 10.02
C PRO A 47 9.95 -50.55 10.70
N ALA A 48 9.93 -51.49 11.65
CA ALA A 48 8.73 -51.80 12.41
C ALA A 48 8.32 -50.60 13.27
N LYS A 49 7.02 -50.26 13.24
CA LYS A 49 6.37 -49.33 14.19
C LYS A 49 6.73 -49.70 15.64
N PRO A 50 7.12 -48.76 16.51
CA PRO A 50 7.16 -49.01 17.94
C PRO A 50 5.75 -49.35 18.43
N LYS A 51 5.59 -50.50 19.10
CA LYS A 51 4.36 -50.81 19.83
C LYS A 51 4.25 -49.88 21.03
N ALA A 52 3.09 -49.26 21.20
CA ALA A 52 2.76 -48.47 22.39
C ALA A 52 2.95 -49.30 23.66
N LYS A 53 3.56 -48.70 24.69
CA LYS A 53 3.69 -49.31 26.02
C LYS A 53 2.29 -49.47 26.64
N PRO A 54 2.01 -50.55 27.40
CA PRO A 54 0.74 -50.69 28.09
C PRO A 54 0.61 -49.63 29.19
N LYS A 55 -0.56 -48.97 29.26
CA LYS A 55 -0.91 -48.05 30.36
C LYS A 55 -0.87 -48.78 31.71
N PRO A 56 -0.37 -48.18 32.79
CA PRO A 56 -0.48 -48.76 34.13
C PRO A 56 -1.96 -48.81 34.55
N LYS A 57 -2.38 -49.92 35.18
CA LYS A 57 -3.71 -50.05 35.77
C LYS A 57 -3.83 -49.16 37.01
N HIS A 58 -4.97 -48.50 37.13
CA HIS A 58 -5.38 -47.69 38.28
C HIS A 58 -5.59 -48.57 39.51
N ASP A 59 -4.94 -48.22 40.61
CA ASP A 59 -5.14 -48.78 41.95
C ASP A 59 -6.21 -47.93 42.67
N PRO A 60 -7.35 -48.49 43.12
CA PRO A 60 -8.47 -47.69 43.62
C PRO A 60 -8.28 -47.04 45.01
N ASP A 61 -7.19 -47.32 45.74
CA ASP A 61 -7.09 -46.99 47.17
C ASP A 61 -6.09 -45.86 47.53
N ASP A 62 -5.64 -45.03 46.57
CA ASP A 62 -4.74 -43.90 46.88
C ASP A 62 -5.51 -42.57 47.11
N ILE A 63 -5.95 -42.36 48.34
CA ILE A 63 -6.79 -41.22 48.78
C ILE A 63 -5.97 -39.93 49.04
N PHE A 64 -4.63 -39.95 48.93
CA PHE A 64 -3.78 -38.79 49.25
C PHE A 64 -2.72 -38.41 48.19
N GLY A 65 -2.85 -38.88 46.94
CA GLY A 65 -1.93 -38.55 45.83
C GLY A 65 -2.31 -37.33 44.95
N GLY A 66 -3.18 -36.44 45.43
CA GLY A 66 -3.83 -35.41 44.62
C GLY A 66 -3.04 -34.12 44.39
N MET A 67 -1.88 -34.17 43.74
CA MET A 67 -1.39 -33.07 42.88
C MET A 67 -0.23 -33.54 41.98
N LYS A 68 -0.56 -34.29 40.93
CA LYS A 68 0.38 -34.51 39.81
C LYS A 68 0.09 -33.47 38.73
N ILE A 69 1.07 -32.61 38.51
CA ILE A 69 1.07 -31.52 37.52
C ILE A 69 1.15 -32.08 36.08
N ASP A 70 1.28 -33.39 35.94
CA ASP A 70 1.55 -34.08 34.68
C ASP A 70 0.27 -34.47 33.90
N ASP A 71 -0.93 -34.24 34.47
CA ASP A 71 -2.23 -34.51 33.82
C ASP A 71 -2.78 -33.32 33.01
N TYR A 72 -2.02 -32.21 32.92
CA TYR A 72 -2.20 -31.25 31.83
C TYR A 72 -1.29 -31.68 30.68
N ASP A 73 -1.81 -32.55 29.81
CA ASP A 73 -1.36 -32.70 28.41
C ASP A 73 -1.56 -31.35 27.69
N MET A 74 -0.70 -30.38 28.00
CA MET A 74 -0.61 -29.07 27.36
C MET A 74 0.42 -29.06 26.22
N GLU A 75 1.03 -30.21 25.91
CA GLU A 75 1.73 -30.42 24.66
C GLU A 75 0.78 -31.15 23.73
N HIS A 76 0.31 -30.47 22.69
CA HIS A 76 -0.34 -31.15 21.58
C HIS A 76 0.67 -32.18 21.02
N ASP A 77 0.49 -33.46 21.35
CA ASP A 77 1.32 -34.61 20.93
C ASP A 77 1.47 -34.75 19.40
N GLU A 78 0.83 -33.87 18.62
CA GLU A 78 0.80 -33.85 17.16
C GLU A 78 1.61 -32.70 16.53
N GLU A 79 2.07 -31.70 17.29
CA GLU A 79 2.70 -30.48 16.72
C GLU A 79 4.22 -30.44 16.97
N GLN A 80 5.01 -30.92 15.99
CA GLN A 80 6.48 -30.88 16.09
C GLN A 80 7.01 -29.46 15.84
N ILE A 81 7.88 -28.96 16.73
CA ILE A 81 8.52 -27.65 16.60
C ILE A 81 9.94 -27.82 16.04
N CYS A 82 10.34 -26.92 15.14
CA CYS A 82 11.67 -26.91 14.57
C CYS A 82 12.72 -26.64 15.66
N PRO A 83 13.70 -27.55 15.88
CA PRO A 83 14.71 -27.39 16.92
C PRO A 83 15.68 -26.22 16.66
N TYR A 84 15.73 -25.69 15.43
CA TYR A 84 16.67 -24.63 15.05
C TYR A 84 16.11 -23.22 15.16
N CYS A 85 14.82 -23.03 14.87
CA CYS A 85 14.20 -21.70 14.85
C CYS A 85 12.90 -21.60 15.64
N ALA A 86 12.55 -22.66 16.38
CA ALA A 86 11.33 -22.74 17.18
C ALA A 86 10.04 -22.42 16.41
N ALA A 87 10.06 -22.61 15.08
CA ALA A 87 8.87 -22.48 14.25
C ALA A 87 8.24 -23.86 14.11
N GLU A 88 6.92 -23.89 14.06
CA GLU A 88 6.14 -25.10 13.77
C GLU A 88 6.66 -25.82 12.51
N MET A 89 6.80 -27.15 12.60
CA MET A 89 7.13 -28.03 11.48
C MET A 89 5.84 -28.49 10.82
N GLU A 90 5.90 -28.69 9.52
CA GLU A 90 4.71 -28.99 8.72
C GLU A 90 4.59 -30.46 8.42
N TYR A 91 3.35 -30.90 8.21
CA TYR A 91 3.00 -32.19 7.66
C TYR A 91 2.49 -32.01 6.22
N ASP A 92 2.65 -33.01 5.35
CA ASP A 92 2.13 -33.00 3.99
C ASP A 92 0.63 -33.38 3.94
N ASP A 93 0.06 -33.42 2.74
CA ASP A 93 -1.37 -33.71 2.54
C ASP A 93 -1.77 -35.14 2.98
N GLU A 94 -0.80 -36.01 3.28
CA GLU A 94 -0.99 -37.37 3.81
C GLU A 94 -0.67 -37.46 5.31
N ASP A 95 -0.55 -36.32 6.00
CA ASP A 95 -0.17 -36.17 7.41
C ASP A 95 1.26 -36.65 7.74
N ASP A 96 2.17 -36.73 6.75
CA ASP A 96 3.57 -37.07 6.96
C ASP A 96 4.42 -35.82 7.24
N LEU A 97 5.28 -35.87 8.27
CA LEU A 97 6.11 -34.73 8.67
C LEU A 97 7.08 -34.32 7.55
N ILE A 98 6.91 -33.11 7.01
CA ILE A 98 7.83 -32.50 6.05
C ILE A 98 9.15 -32.22 6.77
N PRO A 99 10.25 -32.89 6.39
CA PRO A 99 11.48 -32.82 7.16
C PRO A 99 12.19 -31.48 6.99
N VAL A 100 11.75 -30.58 6.10
CA VAL A 100 12.35 -29.26 5.88
C VAL A 100 11.53 -28.18 6.56
N CYS A 101 12.12 -27.51 7.55
CA CYS A 101 11.49 -26.37 8.21
C CYS A 101 11.18 -25.26 7.22
N ALA A 102 9.93 -24.81 7.19
CA ALA A 102 9.47 -23.75 6.31
C ALA A 102 10.12 -22.38 6.59
N ASN A 103 10.34 -22.10 7.86
CA ASN A 103 10.81 -20.79 8.32
C ASN A 103 12.33 -20.67 8.15
N CYS A 104 13.10 -21.64 8.67
CA CYS A 104 14.55 -21.58 8.62
C CYS A 104 15.18 -22.42 7.49
N GLY A 105 14.42 -23.27 6.80
CA GLY A 105 14.91 -24.14 5.72
C GLY A 105 15.90 -25.21 6.15
N MET A 106 15.99 -25.50 7.45
CA MET A 106 16.78 -26.60 7.99
C MET A 106 16.00 -27.89 7.87
N ASN A 107 16.64 -28.94 7.38
CA ASN A 107 16.06 -30.26 7.38
C ASN A 107 16.30 -30.93 8.74
N ILE A 108 15.23 -31.36 9.43
CA ILE A 108 15.27 -31.94 10.77
C ILE A 108 15.83 -33.37 10.80
N GLU A 109 15.69 -34.14 9.71
CA GLU A 109 16.20 -35.50 9.62
C GLU A 109 17.71 -35.53 9.36
N THR A 110 18.17 -34.63 8.47
CA THR A 110 19.57 -34.58 8.05
C THR A 110 20.39 -33.59 8.86
N GLY A 111 19.75 -32.66 9.57
CA GLY A 111 20.41 -31.54 10.26
C GLY A 111 21.10 -30.54 9.31
N GLU A 112 20.96 -30.73 8.00
CA GLU A 112 21.55 -29.87 6.98
C GLU A 112 20.51 -28.92 6.39
N MET A 113 20.98 -27.77 5.91
CA MET A 113 20.11 -26.82 5.23
C MET A 113 19.70 -27.37 3.86
N ASP A 114 18.41 -27.31 3.55
CA ASP A 114 17.85 -27.77 2.28
C ASP A 114 18.63 -27.18 1.09
N ALA A 115 18.86 -27.99 0.05
CA ALA A 115 19.71 -27.60 -1.08
C ALA A 115 19.16 -26.39 -1.83
N ARG A 116 17.82 -26.22 -1.90
CA ARG A 116 17.18 -25.05 -2.52
C ARG A 116 17.34 -23.82 -1.63
N GLU A 117 17.23 -23.97 -0.32
CA GLU A 117 17.47 -22.90 0.66
C GLU A 117 18.94 -22.47 0.68
N LYS A 118 19.86 -23.42 0.72
CA LYS A 118 21.31 -23.21 0.67
C LYS A 118 21.71 -22.49 -0.61
N LYS A 119 21.19 -22.93 -1.77
CA LYS A 119 21.43 -22.25 -3.07
C LYS A 119 20.85 -20.84 -3.11
N ARG A 120 19.73 -20.58 -2.41
CA ARG A 120 19.12 -19.25 -2.31
C ARG A 120 19.89 -18.31 -1.38
N ARG A 121 20.28 -18.76 -0.19
CA ARG A 121 21.14 -17.99 0.72
C ARG A 121 22.54 -17.78 0.13
N ALA A 122 22.99 -18.70 -0.74
CA ALA A 122 24.19 -18.56 -1.53
C ALA A 122 24.03 -17.56 -2.70
N ARG A 123 22.80 -17.28 -3.18
CA ARG A 123 22.52 -16.09 -4.01
C ARG A 123 22.53 -14.86 -3.12
N LYS A 124 23.69 -14.55 -2.55
CA LYS A 124 23.94 -13.23 -1.98
C LYS A 124 23.76 -12.25 -3.13
N GLY A 125 22.92 -11.25 -2.92
CA GLY A 125 22.84 -10.10 -3.80
C GLY A 125 24.22 -9.46 -3.94
N PRO A 126 24.35 -8.47 -4.84
CA PRO A 126 25.59 -7.71 -4.96
C PRO A 126 25.98 -7.11 -3.58
N PRO A 127 27.28 -6.89 -3.33
CA PRO A 127 27.75 -6.36 -2.06
C PRO A 127 27.14 -4.96 -1.78
N ILE A 128 26.66 -4.75 -0.55
CA ILE A 128 25.98 -3.50 -0.14
C ILE A 128 26.97 -2.32 -0.18
N GLU A 129 28.27 -2.56 -0.02
CA GLU A 129 29.32 -1.54 -0.04
C GLU A 129 29.39 -0.79 -1.38
N GLU A 130 28.98 -1.43 -2.49
CA GLU A 130 28.96 -0.79 -3.80
C GLU A 130 27.80 0.20 -3.98
N TYR A 131 26.73 0.09 -3.17
CA TYR A 131 25.54 0.93 -3.26
C TYR A 131 25.86 2.43 -3.17
N TRP A 132 26.70 2.82 -2.20
CA TRP A 132 26.94 4.22 -1.84
C TRP A 132 27.52 5.04 -3.00
N GLY A 133 28.46 4.48 -3.75
CA GLY A 133 29.05 5.15 -4.92
C GLY A 133 28.24 4.97 -6.20
N THR A 134 27.52 3.86 -6.32
CA THR A 134 26.84 3.46 -7.56
C THR A 134 25.48 4.14 -7.72
N VAL A 135 24.78 4.46 -6.62
CA VAL A 135 23.45 5.10 -6.68
C VAL A 135 23.46 6.39 -7.49
N TRP A 136 24.51 7.20 -7.37
CA TRP A 136 24.65 8.43 -8.14
C TRP A 136 24.88 8.17 -9.62
N LYS A 137 25.86 7.31 -9.94
CA LYS A 137 26.26 7.01 -11.32
C LYS A 137 25.12 6.38 -12.11
N GLU A 138 24.47 5.35 -11.55
CA GLU A 138 23.37 4.66 -12.22
C GLU A 138 22.12 5.54 -12.34
N SER A 139 21.79 6.33 -11.31
CA SER A 139 20.61 7.20 -11.35
C SER A 139 20.77 8.36 -12.33
N PHE A 140 21.97 8.96 -12.43
CA PHE A 140 22.26 9.95 -13.47
C PHE A 140 22.27 9.35 -14.87
N ALA A 141 22.88 8.18 -15.05
CA ALA A 141 22.88 7.48 -16.33
C ALA A 141 21.45 7.20 -16.81
N PHE A 142 20.57 6.78 -15.90
CA PHE A 142 19.16 6.55 -16.19
C PHE A 142 18.43 7.82 -16.62
N VAL A 143 18.58 8.93 -15.88
CA VAL A 143 17.92 10.21 -16.25
C VAL A 143 18.43 10.71 -17.61
N LYS A 144 19.73 10.56 -17.88
CA LYS A 144 20.34 10.90 -19.18
C LYS A 144 19.85 10.01 -20.31
N GLN A 145 19.56 8.75 -20.03
CA GLN A 145 19.00 7.81 -21.00
C GLN A 145 17.53 8.14 -21.34
N TYR A 146 16.75 8.61 -20.35
CA TYR A 146 15.31 8.87 -20.50
C TYR A 146 14.89 10.33 -20.19
N PRO A 147 15.47 11.35 -20.85
CA PRO A 147 15.17 12.76 -20.55
C PRO A 147 13.72 13.13 -20.89
N MET A 148 13.16 12.55 -21.96
CA MET A 148 11.76 12.80 -22.34
C MET A 148 10.76 12.22 -21.33
N LEU A 149 11.13 11.16 -20.60
CA LEU A 149 10.29 10.64 -19.53
C LEU A 149 10.26 11.60 -18.34
N ALA A 150 11.39 12.27 -18.04
CA ALA A 150 11.46 13.33 -17.04
C ALA A 150 10.59 14.53 -17.44
N VAL A 151 10.74 15.01 -18.68
CA VAL A 151 9.96 16.14 -19.21
C VAL A 151 8.46 15.84 -19.19
N ARG A 152 8.04 14.66 -19.67
CA ARG A 152 6.63 14.23 -19.62
C ARG A 152 6.10 14.16 -18.19
N THR A 153 6.90 13.62 -17.28
CA THR A 153 6.53 13.54 -15.86
C THR A 153 6.30 14.91 -15.26
N GLY A 154 7.22 15.85 -15.49
CA GLY A 154 7.08 17.21 -15.02
C GLY A 154 5.91 17.96 -15.67
N LEU A 155 5.66 17.74 -16.97
CA LEU A 155 4.51 18.30 -17.68
C LEU A 155 3.19 17.81 -17.09
N TYR A 156 3.04 16.51 -16.83
CA TYR A 156 1.82 15.96 -16.22
C TYR A 156 1.62 16.53 -14.82
N ILE A 157 2.65 16.54 -13.97
CA ILE A 157 2.58 17.13 -12.63
C ILE A 157 2.18 18.61 -12.70
N GLY A 158 2.79 19.37 -13.61
CA GLY A 158 2.46 20.78 -13.84
C GLY A 158 0.99 21.00 -14.23
N ILE A 159 0.49 20.24 -15.20
CA ILE A 159 -0.91 20.32 -15.63
C ILE A 159 -1.86 20.03 -14.45
N PHE A 160 -1.65 18.97 -13.68
CA PHE A 160 -2.54 18.64 -12.56
C PHE A 160 -2.48 19.64 -11.42
N LEU A 161 -1.29 20.18 -11.10
CA LEU A 161 -1.17 21.22 -10.09
C LEU A 161 -1.90 22.50 -10.52
N VAL A 162 -1.82 22.88 -11.80
CA VAL A 162 -2.56 24.02 -12.34
C VAL A 162 -4.07 23.78 -12.29
N ILE A 163 -4.55 22.60 -12.71
CA ILE A 163 -5.98 22.25 -12.64
C ILE A 163 -6.45 22.25 -11.18
N SER A 164 -5.66 21.69 -10.27
CA SER A 164 -5.99 21.68 -8.84
C SER A 164 -6.14 23.10 -8.30
N ALA A 165 -5.16 23.95 -8.57
CA ALA A 165 -5.18 25.32 -8.09
C ALA A 165 -6.31 26.14 -8.70
N MET A 166 -6.59 25.99 -10.00
CA MET A 166 -7.74 26.59 -10.66
C MET A 166 -9.05 26.14 -10.03
N SER A 167 -9.17 24.84 -9.72
CA SER A 167 -10.38 24.29 -9.12
C SER A 167 -10.57 24.85 -7.70
N THR A 168 -9.51 24.94 -6.90
CA THR A 168 -9.55 25.57 -5.57
C THR A 168 -9.96 27.04 -5.63
N TYR A 169 -9.54 27.78 -6.67
CA TYR A 169 -10.02 29.15 -6.90
C TYR A 169 -11.52 29.23 -7.11
N MET A 170 -12.03 28.34 -7.97
CA MET A 170 -13.44 28.33 -8.31
C MET A 170 -14.32 28.02 -7.10
N VAL A 171 -13.81 27.25 -6.12
CA VAL A 171 -14.48 27.07 -4.82
C VAL A 171 -14.71 28.39 -4.10
N SER A 172 -13.73 29.31 -4.12
CA SER A 172 -13.84 30.63 -3.50
C SER A 172 -14.82 31.55 -4.25
N PHE A 173 -14.99 31.36 -5.55
CA PHE A 173 -15.88 32.18 -6.39
C PHE A 173 -17.33 31.69 -6.41
N CYS A 174 -17.55 30.37 -6.34
CA CYS A 174 -18.90 29.80 -6.37
C CYS A 174 -19.67 30.13 -5.08
N LYS A 175 -20.95 30.51 -5.20
CA LYS A 175 -21.82 30.75 -4.02
C LYS A 175 -22.53 29.48 -3.55
N GLY A 176 -23.03 28.68 -4.48
CA GLY A 176 -23.82 27.48 -4.19
C GLY A 176 -22.99 26.28 -3.74
N LEU A 177 -23.51 25.53 -2.77
CA LEU A 177 -22.88 24.30 -2.27
C LEU A 177 -22.62 23.25 -3.37
N PRO A 178 -23.55 22.98 -4.33
CA PRO A 178 -23.29 21.99 -5.38
C PRO A 178 -22.10 22.37 -6.26
N THR A 179 -22.01 23.63 -6.66
CA THR A 179 -20.89 24.14 -7.48
C THR A 179 -19.57 24.16 -6.72
N LYS A 180 -19.58 24.54 -5.42
CA LYS A 180 -18.39 24.46 -4.56
C LYS A 180 -17.91 23.01 -4.43
N ALA A 181 -18.83 22.08 -4.18
CA ALA A 181 -18.51 20.66 -4.06
C ALA A 181 -17.90 20.10 -5.34
N PHE A 182 -18.46 20.43 -6.51
CA PHE A 182 -17.91 20.03 -7.81
C PHE A 182 -16.44 20.45 -7.97
N TRP A 183 -16.14 21.73 -7.75
CA TRP A 183 -14.77 22.26 -7.90
C TRP A 183 -13.83 21.73 -6.82
N ALA A 184 -14.30 21.54 -5.59
CA ALA A 184 -13.50 20.94 -4.52
C ALA A 184 -13.13 19.48 -4.83
N VAL A 185 -14.07 18.71 -5.39
CA VAL A 185 -13.81 17.34 -5.85
C VAL A 185 -12.81 17.35 -7.00
N LEU A 186 -12.97 18.22 -8.00
CA LEU A 186 -12.03 18.33 -9.11
C LEU A 186 -10.62 18.71 -8.65
N ALA A 187 -10.51 19.62 -7.68
CA ALA A 187 -9.23 20.00 -7.07
C ALA A 187 -8.56 18.81 -6.40
N SER A 188 -9.34 18.04 -5.63
CA SER A 188 -8.88 16.87 -4.88
C SER A 188 -8.43 15.75 -5.83
N VAL A 189 -9.25 15.46 -6.83
CA VAL A 189 -8.96 14.44 -7.85
C VAL A 189 -7.70 14.77 -8.64
N SER A 190 -7.46 16.06 -8.93
CA SER A 190 -6.24 16.50 -9.63
C SER A 190 -4.97 16.26 -8.80
N ILE A 191 -5.02 16.47 -7.47
CA ILE A 191 -3.90 16.17 -6.57
C ILE A 191 -3.63 14.65 -6.53
N LEU A 192 -4.68 13.83 -6.53
CA LEU A 192 -4.54 12.38 -6.61
C LEU A 192 -3.91 11.94 -7.94
N GLY A 193 -4.16 12.66 -9.04
CA GLY A 193 -3.47 12.44 -10.32
C GLY A 193 -1.94 12.57 -10.19
N VAL A 194 -1.46 13.58 -9.46
CA VAL A 194 -0.03 13.80 -9.20
C VAL A 194 0.57 12.66 -8.40
N SER A 195 -0.04 12.32 -7.25
CA SER A 195 0.48 11.26 -6.36
C SER A 195 0.42 9.89 -7.03
N GLY A 196 -0.62 9.63 -7.82
CA GLY A 196 -0.80 8.40 -8.57
C GLY A 196 0.22 8.22 -9.68
N TRP A 197 0.45 9.26 -10.49
CA TRP A 197 1.47 9.21 -11.56
C TRP A 197 2.86 8.89 -10.98
N TYR A 198 3.23 9.59 -9.90
CA TYR A 198 4.46 9.32 -9.18
C TYR A 198 4.56 7.85 -8.74
N TRP A 199 3.50 7.32 -8.12
CA TRP A 199 3.49 5.96 -7.59
C TRP A 199 3.54 4.88 -8.67
N ILE A 200 2.84 5.07 -9.79
CA ILE A 200 2.88 4.15 -10.94
C ILE A 200 4.29 4.09 -11.52
N LEU A 201 4.88 5.26 -11.77
CA LEU A 201 6.19 5.36 -12.38
C LEU A 201 7.28 4.83 -11.45
N ALA A 202 7.22 5.16 -10.16
CA ALA A 202 8.13 4.64 -9.15
C ALA A 202 8.10 3.11 -9.10
N LYS A 203 6.93 2.47 -9.04
CA LYS A 203 6.83 1.00 -9.05
C LYS A 203 7.47 0.39 -10.30
N LYS A 204 7.23 0.95 -11.49
CA LYS A 204 7.80 0.44 -12.75
C LYS A 204 9.32 0.57 -12.76
N ILE A 205 9.86 1.73 -12.36
CA ILE A 205 11.30 2.00 -12.33
C ILE A 205 12.00 1.14 -11.28
N VAL A 206 11.43 1.05 -10.08
CA VAL A 206 11.98 0.26 -8.97
C VAL A 206 12.00 -1.23 -9.34
N PHE A 207 10.89 -1.76 -9.86
CA PHE A 207 10.81 -3.16 -10.28
C PHE A 207 11.84 -3.47 -11.37
N ALA A 208 11.89 -2.68 -12.44
CA ALA A 208 12.86 -2.87 -13.52
C ALA A 208 14.30 -2.78 -13.03
N SER A 209 14.59 -1.92 -12.05
CA SER A 209 15.92 -1.80 -11.46
C SER A 209 16.31 -3.01 -10.62
N ILE A 210 15.38 -3.57 -9.83
CA ILE A 210 15.61 -4.76 -9.01
C ILE A 210 15.83 -5.99 -9.90
N VAL A 211 15.04 -6.14 -10.98
CA VAL A 211 15.13 -7.29 -11.90
C VAL A 211 16.24 -7.10 -12.96
N ARG A 212 16.81 -5.89 -13.07
CA ARG A 212 17.79 -5.50 -14.11
C ARG A 212 17.25 -5.66 -15.53
N GLU A 213 16.01 -5.22 -15.73
CA GLU A 213 15.36 -5.15 -17.04
C GLU A 213 15.32 -3.70 -17.55
N GLU A 214 15.39 -3.53 -18.88
CA GLU A 214 15.21 -2.23 -19.50
C GLU A 214 13.74 -1.80 -19.48
N ILE A 215 13.51 -0.51 -19.25
CA ILE A 215 12.16 0.04 -19.16
C ILE A 215 11.66 0.38 -20.56
N GLN A 216 10.51 -0.17 -20.92
CA GLN A 216 9.79 0.17 -22.14
C GLN A 216 9.07 1.52 -21.96
N SER A 217 9.84 2.62 -21.98
CA SER A 217 9.36 3.97 -21.65
C SER A 217 8.20 4.46 -22.53
N ASP A 218 8.19 4.01 -23.77
CA ASP A 218 7.26 4.33 -24.84
C ASP A 218 5.91 3.61 -24.68
N ARG A 219 5.84 2.56 -23.85
CA ARG A 219 4.60 1.88 -23.45
C ARG A 219 4.02 2.41 -22.13
N ILE A 220 4.70 3.37 -21.48
CA ILE A 220 4.19 4.00 -20.27
C ILE A 220 3.28 5.15 -20.69
N PHE A 221 2.01 4.83 -20.93
CA PHE A 221 0.98 5.82 -21.18
C PHE A 221 0.47 6.42 -19.87
N PHE A 222 0.08 7.68 -19.94
CA PHE A 222 -0.67 8.34 -18.89
C PHE A 222 -2.13 7.94 -19.00
N ASP A 223 -2.66 7.28 -17.98
CA ASP A 223 -4.08 7.02 -17.82
C ASP A 223 -4.56 7.75 -16.56
N LEU A 224 -5.51 8.67 -16.74
CA LEU A 224 -6.05 9.49 -15.67
C LEU A 224 -6.74 8.63 -14.60
N PHE A 225 -7.52 7.62 -14.98
CA PHE A 225 -8.28 6.78 -14.03
C PHE A 225 -7.36 5.89 -13.20
N ASP A 226 -6.33 5.33 -13.82
CA ASP A 226 -5.30 4.57 -13.10
C ASP A 226 -4.51 5.47 -12.15
N CYS A 227 -4.15 6.68 -12.59
CA CYS A 227 -3.47 7.64 -11.73
C CYS A 227 -4.36 8.03 -10.54
N MET A 228 -5.64 8.35 -10.74
CA MET A 228 -6.54 8.73 -9.64
C MET A 228 -6.74 7.58 -8.65
N SER A 229 -6.99 6.36 -9.12
CA SER A 229 -7.23 5.19 -8.27
C SER A 229 -5.98 4.77 -7.47
N ILE A 230 -4.80 4.79 -8.10
CA ILE A 230 -3.53 4.52 -7.42
C ILE A 230 -3.10 5.72 -6.56
N GLY A 231 -3.51 6.94 -6.92
CA GLY A 231 -3.27 8.15 -6.14
C GLY A 231 -3.92 8.09 -4.75
N LEU A 232 -5.12 7.50 -4.63
CA LEU A 232 -5.74 7.21 -3.33
C LEU A 232 -4.82 6.33 -2.48
N ARG A 233 -4.27 5.27 -3.09
CA ARG A 233 -3.31 4.38 -2.42
C ARG A 233 -2.09 5.13 -1.90
N ALA A 234 -1.50 5.99 -2.75
CA ALA A 234 -0.33 6.79 -2.42
C ALA A 234 -0.60 7.77 -1.28
N SER A 235 -1.73 8.47 -1.34
CA SER A 235 -2.10 9.52 -0.38
C SER A 235 -2.48 8.94 0.99
N PHE A 236 -3.12 7.78 1.05
CA PHE A 236 -3.52 7.15 2.32
C PHE A 236 -2.41 6.30 2.95
N TRP A 237 -1.38 5.90 2.20
CA TRP A 237 -0.33 5.02 2.70
C TRP A 237 0.33 5.50 4.01
N PRO A 238 0.74 6.78 4.16
CA PRO A 238 1.29 7.28 5.42
C PRO A 238 0.32 7.13 6.59
N GLY A 239 -0.94 7.53 6.39
CA GLY A 239 -1.97 7.43 7.43
C GLY A 239 -2.27 5.98 7.83
N VAL A 240 -2.27 5.07 6.87
CA VAL A 240 -2.51 3.64 7.09
C VAL A 240 -1.35 2.98 7.84
N VAL A 241 -0.11 3.23 7.41
CA VAL A 241 1.08 2.72 8.11
C VAL A 241 1.15 3.28 9.52
N LEU A 242 0.80 4.55 9.73
CA LEU A 242 0.83 5.18 11.04
C LEU A 242 -0.41 4.96 11.89
N LEU A 243 -1.43 4.25 11.38
CA LEU A 243 -2.65 3.93 12.12
C LEU A 243 -2.37 3.37 13.53
N PRO A 244 -1.44 2.42 13.75
CA PRO A 244 -1.12 1.92 15.09
C PRO A 244 -0.51 2.97 16.02
N LEU A 245 0.07 4.03 15.46
CA LEU A 245 0.69 5.13 16.21
C LEU A 245 -0.26 6.32 16.40
N LEU A 246 -1.42 6.38 15.73
CA LEU A 246 -2.33 7.54 15.84
C LEU A 246 -2.84 7.76 17.26
N ILE A 247 -3.18 6.68 17.99
CA ILE A 247 -3.66 6.77 19.38
C ILE A 247 -2.56 7.31 20.32
N PRO A 248 -1.36 6.69 20.42
CA PRO A 248 -0.31 7.23 21.28
C PRO A 248 0.15 8.62 20.83
N TYR A 249 0.15 8.89 19.52
CA TYR A 249 0.45 10.22 18.98
C TYR A 249 -0.61 11.26 19.41
N PHE A 250 -1.89 10.91 19.39
CA PHE A 250 -2.98 11.78 19.87
C PHE A 250 -2.81 12.14 21.36
N PHE A 251 -2.53 11.16 22.22
CA PHE A 251 -2.27 11.42 23.64
C PHE A 251 -0.98 12.21 23.87
N LEU A 252 0.09 11.92 23.11
CA LEU A 252 1.33 12.70 23.14
C LEU A 252 1.06 14.17 22.75
N MET A 253 0.25 14.40 21.71
CA MET A 253 -0.09 15.74 21.25
C MET A 253 -0.92 16.50 22.29
N ILE A 254 -1.89 15.86 22.96
CA ILE A 254 -2.61 16.47 24.08
C ILE A 254 -1.64 16.88 25.19
N PHE A 255 -0.74 15.97 25.59
CA PHE A 255 0.27 16.24 26.61
C PHE A 255 1.20 17.38 26.22
N LEU A 256 1.72 17.39 24.98
CA LEU A 256 2.61 18.43 24.49
C LEU A 256 1.93 19.79 24.36
N VAL A 257 0.65 19.83 23.96
CA VAL A 257 -0.12 21.09 23.92
C VAL A 257 -0.28 21.67 25.32
N ILE A 258 -0.51 20.82 26.33
CA ILE A 258 -0.59 21.24 27.73
C ILE A 258 0.76 21.74 28.24
N LEU A 259 1.87 21.07 27.86
CA LEU A 259 3.22 21.43 28.30
C LEU A 259 3.71 22.72 27.64
N SER A 260 3.57 22.82 26.32
CA SER A 260 3.98 23.97 25.52
C SER A 260 3.42 23.87 24.09
N PRO A 261 2.54 24.78 23.65
CA PRO A 261 1.99 24.78 22.30
C PRO A 261 3.05 24.82 21.18
N ASP A 262 4.19 25.48 21.41
CA ASP A 262 5.25 25.59 20.41
C ASP A 262 5.96 24.25 20.15
N ILE A 263 6.28 23.49 21.20
CA ILE A 263 6.86 22.14 21.04
C ILE A 263 5.84 21.22 20.39
N ALA A 264 4.55 21.32 20.74
CA ALA A 264 3.50 20.56 20.09
C ALA A 264 3.45 20.84 18.57
N ASN A 265 3.54 22.11 18.16
CA ASN A 265 3.55 22.47 16.74
C ASN A 265 4.79 21.94 15.98
N ILE A 266 5.97 21.97 16.61
CA ILE A 266 7.20 21.41 16.03
C ILE A 266 7.07 19.89 15.88
N VAL A 267 6.64 19.19 16.94
CA VAL A 267 6.44 17.74 16.92
C VAL A 267 5.34 17.35 15.94
N ALA A 268 4.28 18.15 15.80
CA ALA A 268 3.24 17.90 14.83
C ALA A 268 3.75 17.94 13.38
N SER A 269 4.61 18.91 13.11
CA SER A 269 5.20 19.16 11.79
C SER A 269 6.22 18.08 11.40
N ILE A 270 7.00 17.56 12.36
CA ILE A 270 8.06 16.56 12.11
C ILE A 270 7.52 15.13 12.25
N GLY A 271 6.68 14.87 13.25
CA GLY A 271 6.30 13.53 13.71
C GLY A 271 5.30 12.80 12.81
N SER A 272 4.43 13.53 12.10
CA SER A 272 3.36 12.91 11.29
C SER A 272 3.84 12.32 9.97
N TRP A 273 4.92 12.87 9.39
CA TRP A 273 5.42 12.50 8.05
C TRP A 273 6.86 12.02 8.06
N GLY A 274 7.63 12.37 9.10
CA GLY A 274 9.04 12.04 9.23
C GLY A 274 9.29 10.54 9.12
N ILE A 275 8.67 9.72 9.97
CA ILE A 275 8.88 8.26 9.94
C ILE A 275 8.55 7.62 8.59
N CYS A 276 7.52 8.10 7.89
CA CYS A 276 7.17 7.62 6.57
C CYS A 276 8.25 7.88 5.54
N ILE A 277 8.97 9.01 5.60
CA ILE A 277 10.06 9.32 4.66
C ILE A 277 11.22 8.31 4.77
N TRP A 278 11.52 7.85 5.99
CA TRP A 278 12.59 6.87 6.25
C TRP A 278 12.17 5.45 5.90
N LEU A 279 10.88 5.13 6.00
CA LEU A 279 10.35 3.82 5.61
C LEU A 279 10.06 3.74 4.11
N PHE A 280 10.00 4.88 3.42
CA PHE A 280 9.52 4.98 2.06
C PHE A 280 10.32 4.14 1.04
N PRO A 281 11.67 4.15 0.99
CA PRO A 281 12.42 3.29 0.07
C PRO A 281 12.19 1.80 0.30
N ILE A 282 12.12 1.38 1.56
CA ILE A 282 11.84 -0.01 1.96
C ILE A 282 10.44 -0.40 1.51
N ALA A 283 9.44 0.42 1.82
CA ALA A 283 8.06 0.19 1.44
C ALA A 283 7.90 0.13 -0.08
N MET A 284 8.56 1.02 -0.82
CA MET A 284 8.46 1.06 -2.28
C MET A 284 9.03 -0.19 -2.95
N CYS A 285 10.10 -0.78 -2.41
CA CYS A 285 10.60 -2.07 -2.88
C CYS A 285 9.60 -3.22 -2.61
N HIS A 286 8.86 -3.16 -1.50
CA HIS A 286 7.81 -4.15 -1.20
C HIS A 286 6.55 -3.95 -2.04
N PHE A 287 6.25 -2.71 -2.47
CA PHE A 287 5.17 -2.45 -3.42
C PHE A 287 5.41 -3.05 -4.81
N THR A 288 6.66 -3.40 -5.14
CA THR A 288 7.00 -4.13 -6.37
C THR A 288 6.99 -5.65 -6.20
N SER A 289 6.85 -6.14 -4.97
CA SER A 289 6.72 -7.58 -4.71
C SER A 289 5.30 -8.08 -5.02
N LYS A 290 5.18 -9.38 -5.26
CA LYS A 290 3.89 -10.02 -5.59
C LYS A 290 2.81 -9.77 -4.54
N TYR A 291 3.17 -9.81 -3.25
CA TYR A 291 2.28 -9.41 -2.16
C TYR A 291 2.76 -8.13 -1.49
N THR A 292 1.96 -7.08 -1.61
CA THR A 292 2.35 -5.74 -1.16
C THR A 292 2.16 -5.52 0.34
N TYR A 293 1.59 -6.48 1.09
CA TYR A 293 1.14 -6.30 2.48
C TYR A 293 2.23 -5.78 3.43
N LYS A 294 3.49 -6.23 3.28
CA LYS A 294 4.61 -5.77 4.11
C LYS A 294 4.80 -4.25 4.03
N SER A 295 4.51 -3.66 2.88
CA SER A 295 4.60 -2.21 2.66
C SER A 295 3.56 -1.43 3.45
N TRP A 296 2.46 -2.04 3.83
CA TRP A 296 1.35 -1.37 4.50
C TRP A 296 1.36 -1.51 6.02
N ILE A 297 2.22 -2.39 6.52
CA ILE A 297 2.24 -2.80 7.89
C ILE A 297 3.48 -2.22 8.57
N LEU A 298 3.25 -1.38 9.58
CA LEU A 298 4.32 -0.66 10.27
C LEU A 298 5.36 -1.58 10.90
N TRP A 299 4.97 -2.57 11.71
CA TRP A 299 5.97 -3.42 12.39
C TRP A 299 6.74 -4.33 11.42
N GLU A 300 6.16 -4.69 10.27
CA GLU A 300 6.90 -5.43 9.23
C GLU A 300 7.96 -4.52 8.60
N LEU A 301 7.63 -3.26 8.31
CA LEU A 301 8.62 -2.27 7.88
C LEU A 301 9.68 -2.01 8.96
N LEU A 302 9.29 -1.91 10.23
CA LEU A 302 10.21 -1.69 11.35
C LEU A 302 11.13 -2.89 11.60
N LYS A 303 10.70 -4.14 11.37
CA LYS A 303 11.59 -5.31 11.43
C LYS A 303 12.70 -5.26 10.38
N LEU A 304 12.41 -4.67 9.22
CA LEU A 304 13.36 -4.51 8.10
C LEU A 304 14.23 -3.26 8.24
N CYS A 305 13.73 -2.26 8.99
CA CYS A 305 14.37 -0.95 9.12
C CYS A 305 15.81 -1.03 9.66
N PRO A 306 16.14 -1.72 10.78
CA PRO A 306 17.51 -1.74 11.32
C PRO A 306 18.58 -2.20 10.33
N LYS A 307 18.27 -3.18 9.49
CA LYS A 307 19.22 -3.72 8.49
C LYS A 307 19.39 -2.83 7.27
N ASN A 308 18.48 -1.89 7.05
CA ASN A 308 18.40 -1.07 5.85
C ASN A 308 18.39 0.44 6.17
N LEU A 309 18.50 0.81 7.46
CA LEU A 309 18.34 2.18 7.92
C LEU A 309 19.38 3.10 7.30
N ALA A 310 20.65 2.67 7.28
CA ALA A 310 21.72 3.45 6.65
C ALA A 310 21.46 3.68 5.15
N GLY A 311 21.03 2.64 4.44
CA GLY A 311 20.73 2.74 3.00
C GLY A 311 19.55 3.65 2.70
N SER A 312 18.50 3.56 3.52
CA SER A 312 17.31 4.41 3.43
C SER A 312 17.61 5.87 3.83
N ALA A 313 18.35 6.08 4.91
CA ALA A 313 18.83 7.38 5.35
C ALA A 313 19.65 8.08 4.27
N TYR A 314 20.53 7.33 3.62
CA TYR A 314 21.31 7.86 2.51
C TYR A 314 20.45 8.19 1.30
N TRP A 315 19.40 7.40 1.00
CA TRP A 315 18.43 7.78 0.00
C TRP A 315 17.73 9.11 0.33
N VAL A 316 17.38 9.36 1.60
CA VAL A 316 16.80 10.66 2.02
C VAL A 316 17.78 11.81 1.78
N ILE A 317 19.07 11.62 2.11
CA ILE A 317 20.12 12.61 1.84
C ILE A 317 20.24 12.87 0.33
N VAL A 318 20.32 11.80 -0.47
CA VAL A 318 20.40 11.87 -1.93
C VAL A 318 19.18 12.59 -2.52
N ALA A 319 17.97 12.22 -2.08
CA ALA A 319 16.73 12.83 -2.53
C ALA A 319 16.65 14.31 -2.14
N GLY A 320 16.98 14.66 -0.90
CA GLY A 320 17.05 16.05 -0.45
C GLY A 320 18.07 16.86 -1.25
N THR A 321 19.27 16.31 -1.50
CA THR A 321 20.33 16.97 -2.28
C THR A 321 19.89 17.25 -3.72
N VAL A 322 19.26 16.27 -4.37
CA VAL A 322 18.87 16.37 -5.78
C VAL A 322 17.61 17.24 -5.96
N MET A 323 16.73 17.31 -4.96
CA MET A 323 15.57 18.20 -4.96
C MET A 323 15.88 19.63 -4.51
N LEU A 324 17.02 19.86 -3.85
CA LEU A 324 17.41 21.18 -3.32
C LEU A 324 17.38 22.31 -4.36
N PRO A 325 17.92 22.16 -5.59
CA PRO A 325 17.86 23.23 -6.59
C PRO A 325 16.42 23.65 -6.94
N ILE A 326 15.50 22.68 -7.00
CA ILE A 326 14.09 22.96 -7.24
C ILE A 326 13.47 23.69 -6.05
N ALA A 327 13.79 23.28 -4.81
CA ALA A 327 13.32 23.96 -3.61
C ALA A 327 13.84 25.41 -3.53
N LEU A 328 15.09 25.66 -3.93
CA LEU A 328 15.71 26.98 -3.99
C LEU A 328 15.12 27.89 -5.08
N ILE A 329 14.45 27.32 -6.09
CA ILE A 329 13.71 28.10 -7.11
C ILE A 329 12.27 28.28 -6.67
N ALA A 330 11.59 27.19 -6.31
CA ALA A 330 10.16 27.18 -5.99
C ALA A 330 9.83 27.94 -4.71
N GLY A 331 10.66 27.83 -3.66
CA GLY A 331 10.45 28.50 -2.37
C GLY A 331 10.47 30.02 -2.48
N PRO A 332 11.55 30.64 -2.99
CA PRO A 332 11.59 32.08 -3.23
C PRO A 332 10.53 32.56 -4.22
N THR A 333 10.23 31.78 -5.27
CA THR A 333 9.14 32.11 -6.19
C THR A 333 7.81 32.16 -5.45
N ALA A 334 7.50 31.16 -4.63
CA ALA A 334 6.27 31.14 -3.84
C ALA A 334 6.21 32.28 -2.80
N TYR A 335 7.33 32.58 -2.13
CA TYR A 335 7.44 33.68 -1.17
C TYR A 335 7.24 35.06 -1.82
N PHE A 336 7.88 35.28 -2.98
CA PHE A 336 7.71 36.51 -3.75
C PHE A 336 6.26 36.67 -4.22
N LEU A 337 5.65 35.58 -4.70
CA LEU A 337 4.25 35.60 -5.10
C LEU A 337 3.32 35.85 -3.91
N SER A 338 3.59 35.33 -2.71
CA SER A 338 2.73 35.58 -1.54
C SER A 338 2.95 36.95 -0.86
N ASP A 339 3.74 37.85 -1.46
CA ASP A 339 4.12 39.16 -0.89
C ASP A 339 4.69 39.06 0.53
N GLY A 340 5.30 37.92 0.85
CA GLY A 340 5.91 37.61 2.15
C GLY A 340 4.98 37.54 3.38
N SER A 341 3.73 38.02 3.28
CA SER A 341 2.79 38.17 4.39
C SER A 341 1.85 36.97 4.58
N ASP A 342 1.62 36.18 3.52
CA ASP A 342 0.52 35.20 3.47
C ASP A 342 0.96 33.72 3.52
N MET A 343 2.25 33.44 3.75
CA MET A 343 2.71 32.04 3.89
C MET A 343 2.13 31.33 5.14
N LYS A 344 1.59 32.10 6.11
CA LYS A 344 0.97 31.59 7.35
C LYS A 344 -0.50 31.15 7.18
N THR A 345 -1.20 31.61 6.15
CA THR A 345 -2.65 31.40 5.96
C THR A 345 -2.98 30.34 4.91
N GLY A 346 -1.95 29.78 4.24
CA GLY A 346 -2.14 28.69 3.27
C GLY A 346 -2.85 29.13 1.99
N THR A 347 -2.76 30.42 1.62
CA THR A 347 -3.38 30.92 0.39
C THR A 347 -2.72 30.27 -0.83
N ASN A 348 -3.58 29.90 -1.77
CA ASN A 348 -3.20 29.29 -3.03
C ASN A 348 -2.33 30.28 -3.81
N VAL A 349 -1.04 29.98 -3.98
CA VAL A 349 -0.03 30.89 -4.60
C VAL A 349 -0.45 31.37 -6.00
N PHE A 350 -1.34 30.62 -6.65
CA PHE A 350 -1.98 30.93 -7.92
C PHE A 350 -2.89 32.17 -7.87
N PHE A 351 -3.28 32.63 -6.68
CA PHE A 351 -4.09 33.82 -6.42
C PHE A 351 -3.39 34.87 -5.56
N SER A 352 -2.06 34.83 -5.62
CA SER A 352 -1.13 35.83 -5.11
C SER A 352 -1.61 37.27 -5.27
N PRO A 353 -1.42 38.15 -4.27
CA PRO A 353 -1.65 39.58 -4.39
C PRO A 353 -0.84 40.22 -5.53
N VAL A 354 0.37 39.72 -5.80
CA VAL A 354 1.25 40.19 -6.88
C VAL A 354 0.65 39.87 -8.26
N ILE A 355 0.13 38.66 -8.45
CA ILE A 355 -0.45 38.23 -9.74
C ILE A 355 -1.87 38.79 -9.89
N CYS A 356 -2.74 38.59 -8.89
CA CYS A 356 -4.18 38.81 -8.98
C CYS A 356 -4.67 40.15 -8.39
N GLY A 357 -3.86 40.82 -7.57
CA GLY A 357 -4.24 41.99 -6.76
C GLY A 357 -4.81 41.61 -5.40
N GLU A 358 -5.07 42.60 -4.55
CA GLU A 358 -5.74 42.36 -3.26
C GLU A 358 -7.09 41.66 -3.49
N GLN A 359 -7.27 40.49 -2.87
CA GLN A 359 -8.51 39.70 -2.90
C GLN A 359 -9.54 40.31 -1.91
N ARG A 360 -9.87 41.60 -2.00
CA ARG A 360 -10.96 42.20 -1.19
C ARG A 360 -12.36 41.80 -1.70
N PHE A 361 -12.50 40.61 -2.29
CA PHE A 361 -13.78 40.05 -2.73
C PHE A 361 -14.27 38.93 -1.81
N THR A 362 -13.74 38.81 -0.59
CA THR A 362 -14.43 38.01 0.43
C THR A 362 -15.75 38.70 0.71
N THR A 363 -16.86 38.14 0.22
CA THR A 363 -18.22 38.60 0.56
C THR A 363 -18.56 38.43 2.06
N TRP A 364 -17.57 38.08 2.89
CA TRP A 364 -17.70 37.74 4.29
C TRP A 364 -16.49 38.26 5.06
N SER A 365 -16.73 39.05 6.11
CA SER A 365 -15.74 39.43 7.11
C SER A 365 -16.13 38.82 8.45
N LYS A 366 -15.17 38.72 9.39
CA LYS A 366 -15.50 38.41 10.79
C LYS A 366 -15.65 39.73 11.54
N ASP A 367 -16.73 39.87 12.30
CA ASP A 367 -16.89 41.00 13.21
C ASP A 367 -15.93 40.88 14.42
N ALA A 368 -15.96 41.88 15.30
CA ALA A 368 -15.16 41.90 16.54
C ALA A 368 -15.46 40.70 17.46
N ASP A 369 -16.59 40.03 17.28
CA ASP A 369 -17.02 38.83 18.00
C ASP A 369 -16.75 37.53 17.21
N LEU A 370 -15.94 37.59 16.14
CA LEU A 370 -15.54 36.49 15.26
C LEU A 370 -16.70 35.81 14.49
N LYS A 371 -17.88 36.43 14.40
CA LYS A 371 -19.01 35.92 13.62
C LYS A 371 -18.86 36.31 12.16
N TRP A 372 -19.22 35.40 11.26
CA TRP A 372 -19.22 35.66 9.82
C TRP A 372 -20.37 36.59 9.45
N VAL A 373 -20.03 37.81 9.04
CA VAL A 373 -20.98 38.82 8.58
C VAL A 373 -20.75 39.02 7.08
N PRO A 374 -21.81 39.19 6.26
CA PRO A 374 -21.62 39.62 4.87
C PRO A 374 -20.77 40.89 4.88
N ALA A 375 -19.68 40.91 4.12
CA ALA A 375 -18.93 42.14 3.92
C ALA A 375 -19.92 43.17 3.37
N GLU A 376 -20.16 44.24 4.13
CA GLU A 376 -21.07 45.33 3.76
C GLU A 376 -20.92 45.66 2.28
N GLU A 377 -22.06 45.93 1.62
CA GLU A 377 -22.14 46.33 0.22
C GLU A 377 -20.89 47.08 -0.18
N ILE A 378 -20.07 46.43 -1.01
CA ILE A 378 -18.80 46.94 -1.50
C ILE A 378 -19.09 48.38 -1.95
N PRO A 379 -18.53 49.42 -1.29
CA PRO A 379 -18.64 50.76 -1.85
C PRO A 379 -18.11 50.64 -3.27
N GLU A 380 -18.94 51.05 -4.25
CA GLU A 380 -18.60 51.00 -5.67
C GLU A 380 -17.12 51.32 -5.80
N VAL A 381 -16.33 50.35 -6.31
CA VAL A 381 -14.91 50.57 -6.53
C VAL A 381 -14.84 51.87 -7.33
N PRO A 382 -14.33 52.97 -6.75
CA PRO A 382 -14.41 54.26 -7.41
C PRO A 382 -13.74 54.09 -8.79
N ALA A 383 -14.30 54.71 -9.83
CA ALA A 383 -13.82 54.52 -11.21
C ALA A 383 -12.32 54.85 -11.38
N ASP A 384 -11.75 55.52 -10.40
CA ASP A 384 -10.39 55.97 -10.17
C ASP A 384 -9.62 55.16 -9.09
N ALA A 385 -10.10 53.97 -8.68
CA ALA A 385 -9.39 53.11 -7.74
C ALA A 385 -7.93 52.93 -8.20
N PRO A 386 -6.95 53.30 -7.36
CA PRO A 386 -5.60 53.53 -7.84
C PRO A 386 -5.00 52.26 -8.44
N PHE A 387 -4.28 52.43 -9.57
CA PHE A 387 -3.51 51.40 -10.30
C PHE A 387 -2.64 50.48 -9.42
N ASN A 388 -2.45 50.81 -8.13
CA ASN A 388 -1.63 50.08 -7.17
C ASN A 388 -2.35 48.94 -6.41
N GLN A 389 -3.68 48.78 -6.52
CA GLN A 389 -4.41 47.64 -5.90
C GLN A 389 -4.61 46.43 -6.84
N LEU A 390 -4.32 46.61 -8.13
CA LEU A 390 -4.44 45.60 -9.17
C LEU A 390 -3.11 44.85 -9.37
N GLY A 391 -3.14 43.53 -9.26
CA GLY A 391 -1.99 42.68 -9.62
C GLY A 391 -1.71 42.70 -11.12
N VAL A 392 -0.64 42.01 -11.54
CA VAL A 392 -0.18 41.96 -12.94
C VAL A 392 -1.31 41.58 -13.91
N THR A 393 -2.12 40.57 -13.57
CA THR A 393 -3.22 40.13 -14.44
C THR A 393 -4.37 41.12 -14.45
N GLY A 394 -4.65 41.81 -13.35
CA GLY A 394 -5.66 42.88 -13.31
C GLY A 394 -5.29 44.05 -14.22
N LYS A 395 -4.01 44.49 -14.18
CA LYS A 395 -3.49 45.56 -15.03
C LYS A 395 -3.56 45.21 -16.51
N LEU A 396 -3.11 44.00 -16.87
CA LEU A 396 -3.15 43.55 -18.26
C LEU A 396 -4.59 43.34 -18.75
N THR A 397 -5.52 42.93 -17.87
CA THR A 397 -6.95 42.80 -18.21
C THR A 397 -7.54 44.15 -18.60
N LEU A 398 -7.30 45.19 -17.80
CA LEU A 398 -7.77 46.55 -18.11
C LEU A 398 -7.13 47.11 -19.38
N ALA A 399 -5.87 46.81 -19.64
CA ALA A 399 -5.21 47.19 -20.89
C ALA A 399 -5.83 46.52 -22.12
N ILE A 400 -6.23 45.24 -22.03
CA ILE A 400 -6.94 44.55 -23.11
C ILE A 400 -8.34 45.15 -23.31
N MET A 401 -9.07 45.40 -22.24
CA MET A 401 -10.41 45.98 -22.30
C MET A 401 -10.42 47.39 -22.86
N SER A 402 -9.40 48.20 -22.55
CA SER A 402 -9.27 49.56 -23.09
C SER A 402 -8.99 49.56 -24.59
N VAL A 403 -8.16 48.63 -25.07
CA VAL A 403 -7.89 48.43 -26.51
C VAL A 403 -9.14 47.91 -27.24
N ALA A 404 -9.92 47.06 -26.60
CA ALA A 404 -11.13 46.46 -27.18
C ALA A 404 -12.41 47.31 -27.00
N GLU A 405 -12.29 48.51 -26.43
CA GLU A 405 -13.43 49.42 -26.14
C GLU A 405 -14.54 48.77 -25.28
N LEU A 406 -14.19 47.79 -24.43
CA LEU A 406 -15.13 47.01 -23.61
C LEU A 406 -15.52 47.69 -22.28
N GLY A 407 -15.12 48.95 -22.08
CA GLY A 407 -15.24 49.69 -20.82
C GLY A 407 -14.17 49.30 -19.79
N ASN A 408 -13.82 50.22 -18.89
CA ASN A 408 -12.69 50.05 -17.96
C ASN A 408 -13.12 49.75 -16.50
N ALA A 409 -14.38 49.38 -16.29
CA ALA A 409 -14.90 49.12 -14.96
C ALA A 409 -14.46 47.73 -14.44
N PRO A 410 -13.76 47.63 -13.29
CA PRO A 410 -13.37 46.34 -12.68
C PRO A 410 -14.55 45.49 -12.21
N SER A 411 -15.74 46.08 -12.08
CA SER A 411 -17.01 45.40 -11.76
C SER A 411 -17.70 44.81 -13.00
N SER A 412 -17.20 45.07 -14.21
CA SER A 412 -17.81 44.58 -15.44
C SER A 412 -17.65 43.06 -15.61
N ALA A 413 -18.65 42.43 -16.24
CA ALA A 413 -18.59 41.01 -16.58
C ALA A 413 -17.40 40.69 -17.51
N TRP A 414 -17.03 41.62 -18.40
CA TRP A 414 -15.87 41.51 -19.29
C TRP A 414 -14.55 41.41 -18.54
N TYR A 415 -14.38 42.20 -17.47
CA TYR A 415 -13.20 42.14 -16.62
C TYR A 415 -13.04 40.75 -15.98
N ALA A 416 -14.12 40.17 -15.45
CA ALA A 416 -14.10 38.83 -14.87
C ALA A 416 -13.78 37.74 -15.92
N LEU A 417 -14.38 37.84 -17.11
CA LEU A 417 -14.19 36.88 -18.21
C LEU A 417 -12.77 36.87 -18.77
N ILE A 418 -12.08 38.01 -18.78
CA ILE A 418 -10.71 38.13 -19.28
C ILE A 418 -9.69 37.81 -18.17
N LYS A 419 -9.92 38.27 -16.94
CA LYS A 419 -9.00 38.08 -15.81
C LYS A 419 -8.84 36.60 -15.42
N GLY A 420 -9.91 35.82 -15.43
CA GLY A 420 -9.89 34.40 -15.07
C GLY A 420 -8.89 33.58 -15.91
N PRO A 421 -9.04 33.53 -17.25
CA PRO A 421 -8.09 32.89 -18.15
C PRO A 421 -6.66 33.42 -18.02
N MET A 422 -6.49 34.72 -17.79
CA MET A 422 -5.16 35.30 -17.60
C MET A 422 -4.47 34.81 -16.33
N ASN A 423 -5.18 34.66 -15.21
CA ASN A 423 -4.63 34.06 -13.99
C ASN A 423 -4.15 32.62 -14.26
N ILE A 424 -4.93 31.84 -15.01
CA ILE A 424 -4.58 30.46 -15.38
C ILE A 424 -3.33 30.43 -16.28
N MET A 425 -3.26 31.33 -17.26
CA MET A 425 -2.12 31.42 -18.17
C MET A 425 -0.83 31.79 -17.43
N PHE A 426 -0.87 32.79 -16.55
CA PHE A 426 0.29 33.19 -15.74
C PHE A 426 0.73 32.09 -14.77
N ALA A 427 -0.21 31.40 -14.14
CA ALA A 427 0.09 30.23 -13.32
C ALA A 427 0.82 29.15 -14.14
N PHE A 428 0.35 28.85 -15.35
CA PHE A 428 0.97 27.88 -16.23
C PHE A 428 2.39 28.31 -16.62
N MET A 429 2.59 29.58 -16.98
CA MET A 429 3.90 30.12 -17.36
C MET A 429 4.94 30.08 -16.23
N ILE A 430 4.51 30.24 -14.98
CA ILE A 430 5.40 30.21 -13.81
C ILE A 430 5.71 28.78 -13.37
N TYR A 431 4.68 27.93 -13.24
CA TYR A 431 4.84 26.59 -12.65
C TYR A 431 5.27 25.52 -13.63
N LEU A 432 4.88 25.61 -14.91
CA LEU A 432 5.23 24.57 -15.88
C LEU A 432 6.76 24.42 -16.00
N PRO A 433 7.56 25.50 -16.13
CA PRO A 433 9.02 25.36 -16.18
C PRO A 433 9.58 24.70 -14.92
N ILE A 434 9.11 25.10 -13.73
CA ILE A 434 9.57 24.56 -12.44
C ILE A 434 9.24 23.07 -12.34
N THR A 435 8.02 22.67 -12.71
CA THR A 435 7.57 21.27 -12.63
C THR A 435 8.22 20.39 -13.69
N VAL A 436 8.44 20.88 -14.90
CA VAL A 436 9.24 20.22 -15.95
C VAL A 436 10.67 19.99 -15.47
N LEU A 437 11.30 21.01 -14.87
CA LEU A 437 12.63 20.87 -14.27
C LEU A 437 12.62 19.89 -13.08
N ALA A 438 11.57 19.88 -12.27
CA ALA A 438 11.40 18.95 -11.16
C ALA A 438 11.22 17.49 -11.59
N GLY A 439 10.79 17.24 -12.84
CA GLY A 439 10.71 15.89 -13.39
C GLY A 439 12.05 15.14 -13.40
N PHE A 440 13.17 15.84 -13.60
CA PHE A 440 14.52 15.26 -13.62
C PHE A 440 14.97 14.72 -12.25
N PRO A 441 15.01 15.54 -11.18
CA PRO A 441 15.35 15.05 -9.85
C PRO A 441 14.33 14.02 -9.34
N LEU A 442 13.06 14.12 -9.74
CA LEU A 442 12.06 13.13 -9.38
C LEU A 442 12.37 11.74 -9.98
N LEU A 443 12.66 11.64 -11.28
CA LEU A 443 13.08 10.37 -11.90
C LEU A 443 14.38 9.84 -11.30
N PHE A 444 15.32 10.73 -10.98
CA PHE A 444 16.55 10.36 -10.29
C PHE A 444 16.23 9.65 -8.97
N THR A 445 15.37 10.24 -8.12
CA THR A 445 15.01 9.64 -6.82
C THR A 445 14.31 8.30 -6.98
N MET A 446 13.42 8.14 -7.97
CA MET A 446 12.76 6.85 -8.27
C MET A 446 13.79 5.78 -8.64
N LYS A 447 14.77 6.13 -9.48
CA LYS A 447 15.85 5.21 -9.85
C LYS A 447 16.74 4.89 -8.65
N ALA A 448 17.03 5.86 -7.80
CA ALA A 448 17.80 5.65 -6.58
C ALA A 448 17.13 4.65 -5.63
N ILE A 449 15.79 4.64 -5.52
CA ILE A 449 15.04 3.60 -4.79
C ILE A 449 15.26 2.23 -5.43
N GLY A 450 15.23 2.15 -6.76
CA GLY A 450 15.45 0.91 -7.49
C GLY A 450 16.85 0.33 -7.27
N VAL A 451 17.88 1.19 -7.28
CA VAL A 451 19.27 0.80 -6.97
C VAL A 451 19.38 0.36 -5.51
N PHE A 452 18.75 1.08 -4.57
CA PHE A 452 18.63 0.66 -3.18
C PHE A 452 18.01 -0.75 -3.07
N GLY A 453 16.88 -0.99 -3.73
CA GLY A 453 16.21 -2.28 -3.74
C GLY A 453 17.07 -3.42 -4.29
N TYR A 454 17.86 -3.16 -5.34
CA TYR A 454 18.77 -4.13 -5.93
C TYR A 454 19.89 -4.55 -4.96
N TYR A 455 20.60 -3.58 -4.37
CA TYR A 455 21.71 -3.88 -3.44
C TYR A 455 21.23 -4.40 -2.08
N HIS A 456 20.08 -3.92 -1.60
CA HIS A 456 19.48 -4.38 -0.35
C HIS A 456 18.52 -5.57 -0.54
N THR A 457 18.48 -6.21 -1.72
CA THR A 457 17.61 -7.38 -1.95
C THR A 457 17.77 -8.48 -0.89
N PRO A 458 18.99 -8.85 -0.44
CA PRO A 458 19.17 -9.90 0.58
C PRO A 458 18.55 -9.56 1.94
N THR A 459 18.57 -8.27 2.30
CA THR A 459 18.09 -7.76 3.58
C THR A 459 16.62 -7.34 3.55
N LEU A 460 16.08 -7.05 2.37
CA LEU A 460 14.68 -6.65 2.17
C LEU A 460 13.70 -7.83 2.14
N ALA A 461 14.16 -9.08 1.97
CA ALA A 461 13.27 -10.25 1.92
C ALA A 461 12.09 -10.07 0.92
N LEU A 462 12.41 -9.60 -0.30
CA LEU A 462 11.45 -9.30 -1.37
C LEU A 462 10.75 -10.55 -1.92
N VAL A 463 11.42 -11.70 -1.87
CA VAL A 463 10.81 -13.00 -2.18
C VAL A 463 10.05 -13.46 -0.94
N GLN A 464 8.76 -13.13 -0.90
CA GLN A 464 7.85 -13.68 0.09
C GLN A 464 7.49 -15.10 -0.35
N ARG A 465 7.40 -16.02 0.61
CA ARG A 465 6.75 -17.32 0.41
C ARG A 465 5.68 -17.41 1.46
N VAL A 466 4.47 -17.11 1.05
CA VAL A 466 3.33 -17.39 1.92
C VAL A 466 2.71 -18.69 1.43
N LYS A 467 2.53 -19.65 2.33
CA LYS A 467 1.95 -20.93 1.94
C LYS A 467 0.47 -20.77 1.70
N PRO A 468 -0.11 -21.53 0.76
CA PRO A 468 -1.56 -21.64 0.69
C PRO A 468 -2.10 -22.06 2.05
N ASN A 469 -3.28 -21.58 2.40
CA ASN A 469 -4.00 -21.94 3.63
C ASN A 469 -3.33 -21.52 4.96
N THR A 470 -2.22 -20.77 4.95
CA THR A 470 -1.70 -20.18 6.19
C THR A 470 -2.71 -19.18 6.76
N PRO A 471 -3.08 -19.25 8.06
CA PRO A 471 -3.99 -18.29 8.67
C PRO A 471 -3.47 -16.84 8.61
N ALA A 472 -4.35 -15.91 8.23
CA ALA A 472 -4.01 -14.50 8.09
C ALA A 472 -3.98 -13.80 9.46
N THR A 473 -2.91 -13.04 9.72
CA THR A 473 -2.75 -12.32 10.98
C THR A 473 -3.70 -11.11 11.10
N PHE A 474 -3.94 -10.67 12.33
CA PHE A 474 -4.86 -9.57 12.68
C PHE A 474 -4.75 -8.36 11.76
N TRP A 475 -3.54 -7.91 11.50
CA TRP A 475 -3.31 -6.64 10.83
C TRP A 475 -3.50 -6.66 9.32
N VAL A 476 -3.11 -7.74 8.64
CA VAL A 476 -3.39 -7.88 7.21
C VAL A 476 -4.91 -7.93 6.99
N ARG A 477 -5.63 -8.58 7.91
CA ARG A 477 -7.09 -8.63 7.92
C ARG A 477 -7.72 -7.26 8.19
N GLY A 478 -7.25 -6.55 9.22
CA GLY A 478 -7.71 -5.19 9.55
C GLY A 478 -7.50 -4.22 8.39
N LEU A 479 -6.32 -4.27 7.76
CA LEU A 479 -5.99 -3.48 6.58
C LEU A 479 -6.85 -3.84 5.37
N SER A 480 -7.03 -5.14 5.08
CA SER A 480 -7.92 -5.58 4.00
C SER A 480 -9.35 -5.07 4.21
N THR A 481 -9.81 -5.07 5.46
CA THR A 481 -11.13 -4.55 5.86
C THR A 481 -11.22 -3.03 5.69
N PHE A 482 -10.15 -2.29 6.01
CA PHE A 482 -10.09 -0.85 5.77
C PHE A 482 -10.17 -0.52 4.27
N VAL A 483 -9.40 -1.24 3.44
CA VAL A 483 -9.47 -1.10 1.98
C VAL A 483 -10.87 -1.46 1.47
N ASP A 484 -11.48 -2.52 2.02
CA ASP A 484 -12.85 -2.91 1.70
C ASP A 484 -13.87 -1.78 1.96
N PHE A 485 -13.72 -1.02 3.05
CA PHE A 485 -14.59 0.13 3.31
C PHE A 485 -14.46 1.25 2.27
N LEU A 486 -13.26 1.46 1.70
CA LEU A 486 -13.05 2.45 0.64
C LEU A 486 -13.75 2.06 -0.67
N PHE A 487 -13.78 0.75 -0.98
CA PHE A 487 -14.40 0.24 -2.20
C PHE A 487 -15.90 -0.08 -2.07
N MET A 488 -16.43 -0.15 -0.84
CA MET A 488 -17.84 -0.47 -0.59
C MET A 488 -18.82 0.50 -1.27
N GLY A 489 -18.47 1.78 -1.43
CA GLY A 489 -19.31 2.73 -2.18
C GLY A 489 -19.41 2.41 -3.68
N LEU A 490 -18.40 1.73 -4.23
CA LEU A 490 -18.30 1.38 -5.65
C LEU A 490 -18.88 0.00 -5.97
N THR A 491 -19.41 -0.72 -4.97
CA THR A 491 -20.00 -2.06 -5.12
C THR A 491 -20.94 -2.20 -6.32
N PRO A 492 -21.86 -1.25 -6.63
CA PRO A 492 -22.76 -1.36 -7.79
C PRO A 492 -22.07 -1.43 -9.16
N PHE A 493 -20.79 -1.05 -9.24
CA PHE A 493 -20.01 -1.03 -10.47
C PHE A 493 -18.97 -2.15 -10.51
N VAL A 494 -18.59 -2.67 -9.34
CA VAL A 494 -17.38 -3.47 -9.14
C VAL A 494 -17.71 -4.95 -8.92
N VAL A 495 -18.85 -5.28 -8.31
CA VAL A 495 -19.25 -6.67 -8.05
C VAL A 495 -19.90 -7.25 -9.31
N THR A 496 -19.07 -7.81 -10.19
CA THR A 496 -19.47 -8.28 -11.53
C THR A 496 -20.00 -9.72 -11.57
N ALA A 497 -19.91 -10.47 -10.46
CA ALA A 497 -20.12 -11.92 -10.48
C ALA A 497 -21.59 -12.38 -10.43
N ASN A 498 -22.56 -11.53 -10.03
CA ASN A 498 -23.96 -11.93 -9.90
C ASN A 498 -24.93 -10.89 -10.49
N GLY A 499 -25.42 -11.16 -11.70
CA GLY A 499 -26.32 -10.26 -12.44
C GLY A 499 -27.62 -9.92 -11.70
N LYS A 500 -28.15 -10.83 -10.88
CA LYS A 500 -29.38 -10.58 -10.10
C LYS A 500 -29.13 -9.57 -8.98
N ALA A 501 -28.05 -9.72 -8.24
CA ALA A 501 -27.70 -8.77 -7.19
C ALA A 501 -27.33 -7.39 -7.78
N LEU A 502 -26.62 -7.39 -8.91
CA LEU A 502 -26.33 -6.16 -9.64
C LEU A 502 -27.62 -5.42 -10.04
N SER A 503 -28.62 -6.13 -10.60
CA SER A 503 -29.91 -5.51 -10.93
C SER A 503 -30.62 -4.89 -9.71
N GLY A 504 -30.52 -5.53 -8.54
CA GLY A 504 -31.04 -4.99 -7.28
C GLY A 504 -30.32 -3.70 -6.85
N ALA A 505 -29.00 -3.65 -7.00
CA ALA A 505 -28.21 -2.46 -6.67
C ALA A 505 -28.54 -1.27 -7.57
N TRP A 506 -28.72 -1.50 -8.88
CA TRP A 506 -29.09 -0.45 -9.83
C TRP A 506 -30.53 0.03 -9.65
N ALA A 507 -31.47 -0.88 -9.39
CA ALA A 507 -32.84 -0.52 -9.04
C ALA A 507 -32.89 0.31 -7.74
N GLY A 508 -32.12 -0.08 -6.72
CA GLY A 508 -31.99 0.65 -5.47
C GLY A 508 -31.36 2.04 -5.64
N LEU A 509 -30.33 2.16 -6.49
CA LEU A 509 -29.72 3.46 -6.82
C LEU A 509 -30.72 4.36 -7.56
N GLY A 510 -31.48 3.81 -8.51
CA GLY A 510 -32.56 4.53 -9.18
C GLY A 510 -33.61 5.04 -8.20
N LEU A 511 -34.05 4.20 -7.25
CA LEU A 511 -34.98 4.58 -6.19
C LEU A 511 -34.39 5.64 -5.24
N LEU A 512 -33.10 5.55 -4.93
CA LEU A 512 -32.40 6.54 -4.11
C LEU A 512 -32.37 7.91 -4.81
N LEU A 513 -32.06 7.94 -6.11
CA LEU A 513 -31.99 9.15 -6.91
C LEU A 513 -33.37 9.80 -7.10
N THR A 514 -34.42 9.00 -7.37
CA THR A 514 -35.79 9.52 -7.46
C THR A 514 -36.28 10.04 -6.11
N THR A 515 -35.98 9.35 -5.01
CA THR A 515 -36.31 9.83 -3.66
C THR A 515 -35.59 11.14 -3.35
N TRP A 516 -34.31 11.25 -3.71
CA TRP A 516 -33.53 12.48 -3.55
C TRP A 516 -34.12 13.66 -4.35
N LEU A 517 -34.63 13.40 -5.56
CA LEU A 517 -35.25 14.42 -6.42
C LEU A 517 -36.64 14.86 -5.95
N PHE A 518 -37.50 13.91 -5.56
CA PHE A 518 -38.93 14.18 -5.36
C PHE A 518 -39.39 14.17 -3.90
N SER A 519 -38.63 13.55 -2.98
CA SER A 519 -39.01 13.48 -1.57
C SER A 519 -37.78 13.40 -0.64
N PRO A 520 -37.04 14.50 -0.46
CA PRO A 520 -35.80 14.52 0.33
C PRO A 520 -35.97 14.04 1.77
N ASN A 521 -37.15 14.20 2.36
CA ASN A 521 -37.46 13.77 3.73
C ASN A 521 -37.37 12.24 3.91
N MET A 522 -37.56 11.46 2.84
CA MET A 522 -37.47 9.99 2.86
C MET A 522 -36.04 9.47 2.62
N LEU A 523 -35.09 10.37 2.35
CA LEU A 523 -33.73 9.99 1.96
C LEU A 523 -33.00 9.19 3.04
N LEU A 524 -33.24 9.49 4.32
CA LEU A 524 -32.62 8.73 5.42
C LEU A 524 -33.08 7.26 5.45
N VAL A 525 -34.37 7.01 5.22
CA VAL A 525 -34.94 5.66 5.24
C VAL A 525 -34.50 4.88 4.00
N VAL A 526 -34.73 5.45 2.81
CA VAL A 526 -34.37 4.79 1.53
C VAL A 526 -32.86 4.64 1.41
N GLY A 527 -32.09 5.66 1.80
CA GLY A 527 -30.63 5.62 1.85
C GLY A 527 -30.09 4.61 2.84
N GLY A 528 -30.72 4.47 4.02
CA GLY A 528 -30.35 3.45 5.01
C GLY A 528 -30.56 2.02 4.49
N LEU A 529 -31.72 1.75 3.88
CA LEU A 529 -32.02 0.43 3.27
C LEU A 529 -31.08 0.12 2.10
N TYR A 530 -30.82 1.11 1.24
CA TYR A 530 -29.88 0.98 0.15
C TYR A 530 -28.46 0.71 0.66
N GLY A 531 -28.00 1.47 1.64
CA GLY A 531 -26.69 1.28 2.28
C GLY A 531 -26.54 -0.11 2.90
N LEU A 532 -27.58 -0.61 3.57
CA LEU A 532 -27.60 -1.96 4.14
C LEU A 532 -27.49 -3.04 3.05
N TYR A 533 -28.24 -2.87 1.95
CA TYR A 533 -28.17 -3.78 0.81
C TYR A 533 -26.78 -3.79 0.16
N ILE A 534 -26.19 -2.61 -0.09
CA ILE A 534 -24.85 -2.48 -0.65
C ILE A 534 -23.80 -3.10 0.26
N TRP A 535 -23.92 -2.88 1.57
CA TRP A 535 -23.02 -3.48 2.55
C TRP A 535 -23.12 -5.01 2.55
N TRP A 536 -24.33 -5.58 2.59
CA TRP A 536 -24.53 -7.03 2.48
C TRP A 536 -23.97 -7.58 1.16
N MET A 537 -24.29 -6.92 0.04
CA MET A 537 -23.91 -7.33 -1.30
C MET A 537 -22.38 -7.40 -1.46
N TYR A 538 -21.67 -6.39 -0.96
CA TYR A 538 -20.21 -6.32 -1.04
C TYR A 538 -19.54 -7.54 -0.40
N TRP A 539 -19.89 -7.86 0.86
CA TRP A 539 -19.22 -8.96 1.56
C TRP A 539 -19.73 -10.33 1.14
N VAL A 540 -21.05 -10.53 1.14
CA VAL A 540 -21.64 -11.87 1.00
C VAL A 540 -21.41 -12.44 -0.39
N ILE A 541 -21.60 -11.64 -1.44
CA ILE A 541 -21.49 -12.14 -2.81
C ILE A 541 -20.04 -12.38 -3.19
N GLN A 542 -19.14 -11.48 -2.81
CA GLN A 542 -17.72 -11.64 -3.15
C GLN A 542 -17.08 -12.81 -2.39
N GLU A 543 -17.36 -12.95 -1.08
CA GLU A 543 -16.80 -14.04 -0.28
C GLU A 543 -17.34 -15.42 -0.67
N SER A 544 -18.59 -15.52 -1.13
CA SER A 544 -19.18 -16.79 -1.62
C SER A 544 -18.91 -17.07 -3.11
N SER A 545 -18.30 -16.11 -3.83
CA SER A 545 -17.92 -16.30 -5.23
C SER A 545 -16.71 -17.23 -5.38
N PRO A 546 -16.37 -17.64 -6.63
CA PRO A 546 -15.14 -18.37 -6.90
C PRO A 546 -13.86 -17.63 -6.49
N MET A 547 -13.91 -16.30 -6.32
CA MET A 547 -12.79 -15.50 -5.82
C MET A 547 -12.52 -15.76 -4.33
N ARG A 548 -13.55 -16.18 -3.58
CA ARG A 548 -13.51 -16.47 -2.13
C ARG A 548 -12.99 -15.31 -1.28
N ALA A 549 -13.04 -14.10 -1.81
CA ALA A 549 -12.41 -12.93 -1.23
C ALA A 549 -13.16 -11.68 -1.68
N THR A 550 -13.19 -10.67 -0.81
CA THR A 550 -13.52 -9.30 -1.22
C THR A 550 -12.36 -8.67 -1.97
N MET A 551 -12.62 -7.60 -2.72
CA MET A 551 -11.56 -6.87 -3.43
C MET A 551 -10.39 -6.45 -2.55
N GLY A 552 -10.65 -6.00 -1.32
CA GLY A 552 -9.59 -5.68 -0.36
C GLY A 552 -8.77 -6.92 -0.01
N LYS A 553 -9.43 -8.04 0.33
CA LYS A 553 -8.75 -9.31 0.66
C LYS A 553 -7.96 -9.87 -0.52
N GLU A 554 -8.54 -9.86 -1.71
CA GLU A 554 -7.87 -10.32 -2.93
C GLU A 554 -6.64 -9.47 -3.25
N GLY A 555 -6.72 -8.14 -3.07
CA GLY A 555 -5.59 -7.23 -3.27
C GLY A 555 -4.40 -7.53 -2.36
N PHE A 556 -4.63 -8.19 -1.22
CA PHE A 556 -3.58 -8.69 -0.32
C PHE A 556 -3.25 -10.17 -0.52
N GLY A 557 -3.96 -10.90 -1.38
CA GLY A 557 -3.76 -12.34 -1.59
C GLY A 557 -4.41 -13.21 -0.50
N LEU A 558 -5.43 -12.70 0.18
CA LEU A 558 -6.22 -13.42 1.19
C LEU A 558 -7.48 -14.03 0.56
N ILE A 559 -7.88 -15.19 1.08
CA ILE A 559 -9.12 -15.89 0.76
C ILE A 559 -9.83 -16.35 2.03
N VAL A 560 -11.12 -16.61 1.91
CA VAL A 560 -12.00 -17.11 2.97
C VAL A 560 -12.42 -18.52 2.58
N ILE A 561 -12.17 -19.48 3.45
CA ILE A 561 -12.56 -20.88 3.26
C ILE A 561 -13.32 -21.40 4.49
N PRO A 562 -14.19 -22.41 4.33
CA PRO A 562 -14.70 -23.20 5.45
C PRO A 562 -13.56 -23.84 6.25
N GLU A 563 -13.78 -24.11 7.54
CA GLU A 563 -12.79 -24.85 8.36
C GLU A 563 -12.55 -26.28 7.85
N ASP A 564 -13.58 -26.92 7.31
CA ASP A 564 -13.57 -28.35 6.97
C ASP A 564 -13.28 -28.64 5.49
N SER A 565 -13.12 -27.61 4.64
CA SER A 565 -12.91 -27.82 3.21
C SER A 565 -12.27 -26.61 2.51
N GLU A 566 -11.55 -26.86 1.42
CA GLU A 566 -11.05 -25.80 0.54
C GLU A 566 -12.07 -25.29 -0.48
N GLN A 567 -13.38 -25.53 -0.31
CA GLN A 567 -14.40 -25.06 -1.26
C GLN A 567 -14.81 -23.60 -0.97
N PRO A 568 -15.42 -22.86 -1.92
CA PRO A 568 -16.00 -21.56 -1.61
C PRO A 568 -17.08 -21.68 -0.53
N ILE A 569 -17.18 -20.69 0.35
CA ILE A 569 -18.25 -20.66 1.35
C ILE A 569 -19.62 -20.49 0.68
N THR A 570 -20.66 -21.09 1.25
CA THR A 570 -22.03 -20.90 0.74
C THR A 570 -22.53 -19.48 1.03
N MET A 571 -23.51 -19.01 0.25
CA MET A 571 -24.12 -17.69 0.43
C MET A 571 -24.82 -17.54 1.80
N GLN A 572 -25.35 -18.63 2.35
CA GLN A 572 -25.93 -18.66 3.70
C GLN A 572 -24.86 -18.46 4.76
N THR A 573 -23.76 -19.23 4.68
CA THR A 573 -22.61 -19.09 5.59
C THR A 573 -22.02 -17.67 5.52
N ALA A 574 -21.87 -17.13 4.32
CA ALA A 574 -21.39 -15.77 4.10
C ALA A 574 -22.34 -14.71 4.71
N THR A 575 -23.65 -14.93 4.65
CA THR A 575 -24.64 -14.03 5.27
C THR A 575 -24.56 -14.06 6.80
N ILE A 576 -24.46 -15.25 7.41
CA ILE A 576 -24.27 -15.39 8.87
C ILE A 576 -22.99 -14.67 9.29
N ARG A 577 -21.91 -14.87 8.54
CA ARG A 577 -20.63 -14.20 8.77
C ARG A 577 -20.75 -12.67 8.67
N TRP A 578 -21.49 -12.15 7.69
CA TRP A 578 -21.76 -10.72 7.54
C TRP A 578 -22.56 -10.16 8.72
N VAL A 579 -23.64 -10.82 9.15
CA VAL A 579 -24.44 -10.39 10.33
C VAL A 579 -23.55 -10.32 11.57
N MET A 580 -22.78 -11.38 11.83
CA MET A 580 -21.88 -11.42 12.98
C MET A 580 -20.78 -10.36 12.89
N ARG A 581 -20.26 -10.07 11.68
CA ARG A 581 -19.31 -8.98 11.46
C ARG A 581 -19.93 -7.61 11.75
N THR A 582 -21.18 -7.38 11.35
CA THR A 582 -21.90 -6.14 11.63
C THR A 582 -22.09 -5.95 13.14
N ILE A 583 -22.44 -7.01 13.88
CA ILE A 583 -22.50 -6.98 15.35
C ILE A 583 -21.12 -6.67 15.94
N CYS A 584 -20.06 -7.31 15.45
CA CYS A 584 -18.70 -7.01 15.87
C CYS A 584 -18.33 -5.53 15.61
N LEU A 585 -18.78 -4.95 14.50
CA LEU A 585 -18.54 -3.54 14.17
C LEU A 585 -19.31 -2.59 15.09
N CYS A 586 -20.56 -2.89 15.45
CA CYS A 586 -21.33 -2.13 16.44
C CYS A 586 -20.66 -2.12 17.81
N LEU A 587 -19.91 -3.17 18.14
CA LEU A 587 -19.05 -3.26 19.33
C LEU A 587 -17.65 -2.65 19.10
N LEU A 588 -17.54 -1.66 18.22
CA LEU A 588 -16.31 -0.95 17.83
C LEU A 588 -15.20 -1.85 17.28
N GLY A 589 -15.54 -3.05 16.80
CA GLY A 589 -14.57 -4.02 16.28
C GLY A 589 -13.75 -4.73 17.37
N LEU A 590 -14.01 -4.47 18.66
CA LEU A 590 -13.31 -5.12 19.78
C LEU A 590 -13.34 -6.66 19.71
N PRO A 591 -14.46 -7.31 19.34
CA PRO A 591 -14.48 -8.77 19.21
C PRO A 591 -13.53 -9.35 18.15
N ASN A 592 -13.04 -8.53 17.21
CA ASN A 592 -12.04 -8.98 16.23
C ASN A 592 -10.63 -9.10 16.84
N LEU A 593 -10.38 -8.55 18.03
CA LEU A 593 -9.09 -8.71 18.73
C LEU A 593 -8.84 -10.15 19.17
N MET A 594 -9.87 -11.01 19.19
CA MET A 594 -9.74 -12.44 19.46
C MET A 594 -8.74 -13.13 18.52
N ILE A 595 -8.52 -12.58 17.30
CA ILE A 595 -7.50 -13.06 16.35
C ILE A 595 -6.09 -13.06 16.97
N LEU A 596 -5.80 -12.15 17.90
CA LEU A 596 -4.48 -12.05 18.52
C LEU A 596 -4.19 -13.25 19.43
N ILE A 597 -5.23 -13.81 20.06
CA ILE A 597 -5.13 -14.86 21.08
C ILE A 597 -5.41 -16.24 20.46
N ASP A 598 -6.36 -16.32 19.52
CA ASP A 598 -6.77 -17.57 18.91
C ASP A 598 -5.61 -18.26 18.15
N PRO A 599 -5.36 -19.57 18.38
CA PRO A 599 -4.31 -20.32 17.67
C PRO A 599 -4.53 -20.34 16.15
N ARG A 600 -5.79 -20.53 15.72
CA ARG A 600 -6.19 -20.55 14.30
C ARG A 600 -6.41 -19.15 13.70
N LYS A 601 -6.09 -18.08 14.45
CA LYS A 601 -6.25 -16.66 14.04
C LYS A 601 -7.65 -16.30 13.55
N GLN A 602 -8.67 -16.90 14.15
CA GLN A 602 -10.07 -16.66 13.80
C GLN A 602 -10.66 -15.45 14.56
N ALA A 603 -11.49 -14.67 13.87
CA ALA A 603 -12.30 -13.63 14.50
C ALA A 603 -13.59 -14.22 15.08
N LEU A 604 -14.29 -13.47 15.95
CA LEU A 604 -15.55 -13.96 16.53
C LEU A 604 -16.59 -14.33 15.45
N HIS A 605 -16.69 -13.50 14.41
CA HIS A 605 -17.57 -13.76 13.27
C HIS A 605 -17.13 -14.94 12.40
N ASP A 606 -15.85 -15.30 12.41
CA ASP A 606 -15.35 -16.47 11.70
C ASP A 606 -15.71 -17.75 12.44
N LYS A 607 -15.49 -17.81 13.75
CA LYS A 607 -15.91 -18.94 14.60
C LYS A 607 -17.41 -19.19 14.51
N ALA A 608 -18.20 -18.12 14.58
CA ALA A 608 -19.66 -18.22 14.45
C ALA A 608 -20.13 -18.76 13.09
N SER A 609 -19.32 -18.58 12.04
CA SER A 609 -19.63 -19.05 10.69
C SER A 609 -18.84 -20.29 10.27
N LYS A 610 -18.00 -20.85 11.15
CA LYS A 610 -17.06 -21.95 10.85
C LYS A 610 -16.18 -21.67 9.62
N THR A 611 -15.61 -20.47 9.56
CA THR A 611 -14.74 -20.04 8.46
C THR A 611 -13.35 -19.68 8.96
N VAL A 612 -12.39 -19.64 8.05
CA VAL A 612 -11.03 -19.16 8.32
C VAL A 612 -10.57 -18.27 7.16
N VAL A 613 -9.80 -17.22 7.50
CA VAL A 613 -9.17 -16.35 6.51
C VAL A 613 -7.72 -16.77 6.37
N VAL A 614 -7.34 -17.16 5.17
CA VAL A 614 -6.04 -17.72 4.88
C VAL A 614 -5.40 -17.04 3.68
N TRP A 615 -4.10 -17.24 3.53
CA TRP A 615 -3.38 -16.83 2.34
C TRP A 615 -3.69 -17.75 1.17
N LYS A 616 -3.90 -17.17 -0.02
CA LYS A 616 -4.02 -17.92 -1.27
C LYS A 616 -2.71 -18.65 -1.64
N GLY A 617 -1.59 -18.13 -1.15
CA GLY A 617 -0.26 -18.70 -1.31
C GLY A 617 0.42 -18.42 -2.65
N ASP A 618 1.76 -18.50 -2.64
CA ASP A 618 2.58 -18.46 -3.84
C ASP A 618 2.58 -19.81 -4.56
N LYS A 619 2.10 -19.85 -5.81
CA LYS A 619 2.35 -20.99 -6.71
C LYS A 619 3.84 -21.20 -6.97
#